data_AF-A0A108U4Y8-F1
#
_entry.id   AF-A0A108U4Y8-F1
#
_cell.length_a   1.000
_cell.length_b   1.000
_cell.length_c   1.000
_cell.angle_alpha   90.00
_cell.angle_beta   90.00
_cell.angle_gamma   90.00
#
_symmetry.space_group_name_H-M   'P 1'
#
loop_
_entity.id
_entity.type
_entity.pdbx_description
1 polymer ?
#
loop_
_entity_poly.entity_id
_entity_poly.type
_entity_poly.pdbx_seq_one_letter_code
_entity_poly.pdbx_strand_id
1 'polypeptide(L)'
;MSYQDIMNVILPPQQGRSSHITGHYGEHRASGPHGGSDFNYVGGQAGVNLEHPSIHSPVAGTVEFVGGRYGTISIRDAEGNRHQLLHTQSQSVVEGQRIEAGAVIGTMGGRGPNGEAQYAQHVHYQMKDPQGRNLNPEEFWNQRQTTGARSATGAEQHKPNDGVMHAGERGQDVRALQEGLNRLGYRDGEGKALSADGDFGERTRQAVQAFQREHGLKDDGVAGPKTLDAMKHATPRQDDQGKLLSSPSHPDHAMYKQAVDGLEKLGPQAGFRDHAQLERAAGTLTYEARMSGMNRIDHVVPSVNGSGLFAVQGGLNDPAHQRVFADKDQAMSQSIEQSSQKLQQDAPKLAQAQQQQQEQQQAQQQASPKMSLI
;
A
#
# COMPACT_ATOMS: atom_id res chain seq x y z
N MET A 1 2.52 7.42 -21.58
CA MET A 1 3.47 6.60 -20.81
C MET A 1 3.12 6.74 -19.35
N SER A 2 3.04 5.65 -18.60
CA SER A 2 2.81 5.70 -17.14
C SER A 2 4.00 6.35 -16.46
N TYR A 3 3.83 6.74 -15.22
CA TYR A 3 4.97 7.18 -14.42
C TYR A 3 6.04 6.08 -14.27
N GLN A 4 5.62 4.82 -14.13
CA GLN A 4 6.56 3.69 -14.12
C GLN A 4 7.34 3.56 -15.44
N ASP A 5 6.70 3.78 -16.59
CA ASP A 5 7.40 3.78 -17.88
C ASP A 5 8.44 4.88 -17.94
N ILE A 6 8.12 6.07 -17.40
CA ILE A 6 9.04 7.19 -17.37
C ILE A 6 10.21 6.96 -16.42
N MET A 7 9.97 6.36 -15.25
CA MET A 7 11.06 5.93 -14.38
C MET A 7 11.97 4.92 -15.09
N ASN A 8 11.40 3.98 -15.86
CA ASN A 8 12.18 3.03 -16.66
C ASN A 8 12.88 3.69 -17.86
N VAL A 9 12.42 4.85 -18.34
CA VAL A 9 13.20 5.66 -19.30
C VAL A 9 14.37 6.31 -18.57
N ILE A 10 14.10 7.00 -17.46
CA ILE A 10 15.11 7.75 -16.70
C ILE A 10 16.19 6.84 -16.15
N LEU A 11 15.81 5.69 -15.59
CA LEU A 11 16.67 4.74 -14.92
C LEU A 11 16.32 3.32 -15.41
N PRO A 12 16.84 2.91 -16.58
CA PRO A 12 16.45 1.66 -17.25
C PRO A 12 16.68 0.40 -16.41
N PRO A 13 15.86 -0.65 -16.52
CA PRO A 13 16.05 -1.87 -15.74
C PRO A 13 17.45 -2.47 -15.90
N GLN A 14 18.08 -2.82 -14.78
CA GLN A 14 19.41 -3.46 -14.75
C GLN A 14 19.34 -4.81 -14.07
N GLN A 15 20.00 -5.81 -14.64
CA GLN A 15 20.06 -7.17 -14.08
C GLN A 15 18.67 -7.77 -13.76
N GLY A 16 17.66 -7.46 -14.59
CA GLY A 16 16.28 -7.92 -14.40
C GLY A 16 15.49 -7.17 -13.32
N ARG A 17 16.01 -6.05 -12.79
CA ARG A 17 15.38 -5.22 -11.75
C ARG A 17 15.00 -3.85 -12.31
N SER A 18 13.72 -3.50 -12.18
CA SER A 18 13.20 -2.16 -12.49
C SER A 18 13.34 -1.22 -11.29
N SER A 19 13.38 0.09 -11.55
CA SER A 19 13.32 1.10 -10.49
C SER A 19 11.94 1.16 -9.84
N HIS A 20 11.89 1.57 -8.57
CA HIS A 20 10.68 1.73 -7.77
C HIS A 20 10.76 3.00 -6.92
N ILE A 21 9.60 3.57 -6.59
CA ILE A 21 9.50 4.77 -5.77
C ILE A 21 9.92 4.45 -4.34
N THR A 22 10.78 5.29 -3.79
CA THR A 22 11.24 5.27 -2.39
C THR A 22 10.80 6.50 -1.61
N GLY A 23 10.24 7.50 -2.29
CA GLY A 23 9.63 8.67 -1.68
C GLY A 23 8.70 9.38 -2.65
N HIS A 24 7.49 9.69 -2.21
CA HIS A 24 6.45 10.23 -3.10
C HIS A 24 6.48 11.75 -3.16
N TYR A 25 5.94 12.31 -4.24
CA TYR A 25 5.64 13.74 -4.28
C TYR A 25 4.68 14.12 -3.15
N GLY A 26 4.95 15.24 -2.47
CA GLY A 26 4.14 15.75 -1.38
C GLY A 26 4.29 15.00 -0.05
N GLU A 27 5.10 13.94 0.00
CA GLU A 27 5.42 13.23 1.24
C GLU A 27 5.98 14.21 2.29
N HIS A 28 5.44 14.19 3.50
CA HIS A 28 5.86 15.12 4.54
C HIS A 28 7.19 14.69 5.15
N ARG A 29 8.22 15.51 4.97
CA ARG A 29 9.54 15.30 5.56
C ARG A 29 9.81 16.38 6.60
N ALA A 30 10.86 16.19 7.41
CA ALA A 30 11.29 17.18 8.39
C ALA A 30 11.58 18.57 7.77
N SER A 31 11.90 18.63 6.47
CA SER A 31 12.13 19.85 5.70
C SER A 31 10.88 20.40 4.99
N GLY A 32 9.71 19.83 5.21
CA GLY A 32 8.45 20.16 4.53
C GLY A 32 8.06 19.12 3.46
N PRO A 33 7.03 19.43 2.65
CA PRO A 33 6.55 18.54 1.60
C PRO A 33 7.63 18.25 0.57
N HIS A 34 7.75 16.99 0.20
CA HIS A 34 8.71 16.52 -0.78
C HIS A 34 8.34 17.04 -2.19
N GLY A 35 9.25 17.78 -2.83
CA GLY A 35 8.96 18.51 -4.08
C GLY A 35 8.97 17.71 -5.37
N GLY A 36 9.21 16.40 -5.28
CA GLY A 36 9.39 15.46 -6.39
C GLY A 36 9.17 14.03 -5.93
N SER A 37 9.48 13.04 -6.75
CA SER A 37 9.55 11.65 -6.30
C SER A 37 10.99 11.15 -6.30
N ASP A 38 11.32 10.33 -5.31
CA ASP A 38 12.59 9.63 -5.21
C ASP A 38 12.42 8.20 -5.68
N PHE A 39 13.35 7.69 -6.48
CA PHE A 39 13.35 6.29 -6.89
C PHE A 39 14.77 5.76 -7.12
N ASN A 40 14.92 4.45 -6.95
CA ASN A 40 16.14 3.69 -7.24
C ASN A 40 15.80 2.21 -7.49
N TYR A 41 16.81 1.34 -7.62
CA TYR A 41 16.57 -0.10 -7.81
C TYR A 41 16.36 -0.86 -6.51
N VAL A 42 17.00 -0.42 -5.42
CA VAL A 42 16.97 -1.09 -4.11
C VAL A 42 16.90 -0.03 -3.01
N GLY A 43 16.08 -0.22 -1.98
CA GLY A 43 16.08 0.68 -0.83
C GLY A 43 17.48 0.83 -0.22
N GLY A 44 17.90 2.08 0.03
CA GLY A 44 19.18 2.38 0.67
C GLY A 44 20.42 2.36 -0.25
N GLN A 45 21.59 2.20 0.37
CA GLN A 45 22.92 2.37 -0.25
C GLN A 45 23.57 0.99 -0.46
N ALA A 46 23.06 0.22 -1.43
CA ALA A 46 23.52 -1.14 -1.68
C ALA A 46 23.43 -1.55 -3.16
N GLY A 47 24.24 -2.54 -3.53
CA GLY A 47 24.19 -3.22 -4.83
C GLY A 47 24.33 -2.25 -6.01
N VAL A 48 23.50 -2.48 -7.04
CA VAL A 48 23.49 -1.72 -8.30
C VAL A 48 23.38 -0.21 -8.12
N ASN A 49 22.80 0.27 -7.02
CA ASN A 49 22.75 1.71 -6.77
C ASN A 49 24.14 2.34 -6.58
N LEU A 50 25.12 1.58 -6.07
CA LEU A 50 26.50 2.02 -5.83
C LEU A 50 27.37 2.00 -7.08
N GLU A 51 26.88 1.42 -8.18
CA GLU A 51 27.57 1.39 -9.47
C GLU A 51 27.36 2.69 -10.28
N HIS A 52 26.64 3.68 -9.71
CA HIS A 52 26.31 4.94 -10.37
C HIS A 52 25.68 4.74 -11.76
N PRO A 53 24.52 4.04 -11.83
CA PRO A 53 23.84 3.73 -13.08
C PRO A 53 23.52 5.00 -13.87
N SER A 54 23.58 4.89 -15.20
CA SER A 54 23.28 6.00 -16.10
C SER A 54 21.84 6.49 -15.94
N ILE A 55 21.68 7.81 -15.93
CA ILE A 55 20.41 8.51 -15.95
C ILE A 55 20.17 9.02 -17.36
N HIS A 56 18.93 8.89 -17.82
CA HIS A 56 18.50 9.30 -19.15
C HIS A 56 17.40 10.37 -19.09
N SER A 57 17.27 11.15 -20.16
CA SER A 57 16.25 12.18 -20.27
C SER A 57 14.84 11.58 -20.38
N PRO A 58 13.85 12.03 -19.59
CA PRO A 58 12.46 11.58 -19.75
C PRO A 58 11.77 12.17 -20.98
N VAL A 59 12.30 13.25 -21.55
CA VAL A 59 11.70 14.02 -22.64
C VAL A 59 12.74 14.46 -23.67
N ALA A 60 12.29 14.75 -24.88
CA ALA A 60 13.05 15.60 -25.78
C ALA A 60 12.94 17.06 -25.30
N GLY A 61 14.02 17.83 -25.41
CA GLY A 61 14.02 19.19 -24.89
C GLY A 61 15.37 19.91 -24.97
N THR A 62 15.43 21.07 -24.34
CA THR A 62 16.65 21.87 -24.20
C THR A 62 17.11 21.87 -22.75
N VAL A 63 18.38 21.56 -22.51
CA VAL A 63 19.00 21.63 -21.17
C VAL A 63 19.12 23.10 -20.75
N GLU A 64 18.53 23.45 -19.61
CA GLU A 64 18.52 24.81 -19.07
C GLU A 64 19.46 25.03 -17.89
N PHE A 65 19.81 23.96 -17.17
CA PHE A 65 20.69 24.05 -16.02
C PHE A 65 21.44 22.74 -15.80
N VAL A 66 22.74 22.81 -15.50
CA VAL A 66 23.56 21.65 -15.14
C VAL A 66 24.46 21.97 -13.94
N GLY A 67 24.37 21.16 -12.89
CA GLY A 67 25.27 21.20 -11.74
C GLY A 67 24.64 21.78 -10.47
N GLY A 68 25.33 22.71 -9.81
CA GLY A 68 24.92 23.23 -8.51
C GLY A 68 25.05 22.23 -7.36
N ARG A 69 24.60 22.65 -6.16
CA ARG A 69 24.78 21.91 -4.89
C ARG A 69 24.11 20.54 -4.84
N TYR A 70 23.17 20.26 -5.74
CA TYR A 70 22.45 18.99 -5.83
C TYR A 70 22.83 18.18 -7.07
N GLY A 71 23.76 18.64 -7.92
CA GLY A 71 24.01 17.99 -9.22
C GLY A 71 22.73 17.94 -10.07
N THR A 72 22.03 19.06 -10.19
CA THR A 72 20.76 19.13 -10.90
C THR A 72 20.99 19.16 -12.41
N ILE A 73 20.19 18.42 -13.15
CA ILE A 73 20.02 18.58 -14.60
C ILE A 73 18.57 19.02 -14.83
N SER A 74 18.36 20.18 -15.44
CA SER A 74 17.04 20.72 -15.76
C SER A 74 16.85 20.77 -17.27
N ILE A 75 15.76 20.16 -17.76
CA ILE A 75 15.43 20.09 -19.19
C ILE A 75 14.06 20.72 -19.41
N ARG A 76 13.95 21.66 -20.35
CA ARG A 76 12.67 22.22 -20.77
C ARG A 76 12.11 21.44 -21.96
N ASP A 77 10.88 20.93 -21.83
CA ASP A 77 10.15 20.27 -22.91
C ASP A 77 9.52 21.27 -23.90
N ALA A 78 8.88 20.75 -24.96
CA ALA A 78 8.22 21.57 -25.97
C ALA A 78 7.00 22.36 -25.44
N GLU A 79 6.39 21.91 -24.35
CA GLU A 79 5.27 22.58 -23.68
C GLU A 79 5.74 23.63 -22.66
N GLY A 80 7.06 23.75 -22.46
CA GLY A 80 7.68 24.68 -21.54
C GLY A 80 7.79 24.17 -20.10
N ASN A 81 7.42 22.92 -19.83
CA ASN A 81 7.60 22.28 -18.53
C ASN A 81 9.10 22.01 -18.29
N ARG A 82 9.55 22.19 -17.05
CA ARG A 82 10.90 21.83 -16.63
C ARG A 82 10.90 20.49 -15.92
N HIS A 83 11.74 19.59 -16.41
CA HIS A 83 12.03 18.27 -15.87
C HIS A 83 13.38 18.35 -15.15
N GLN A 84 13.41 18.17 -13.83
CA GLN A 84 14.62 18.36 -13.03
C GLN A 84 15.01 17.06 -12.33
N LEU A 85 16.22 16.59 -12.61
CA LEU A 85 16.81 15.39 -12.02
C LEU A 85 17.93 15.81 -11.09
N LEU A 86 17.83 15.44 -9.83
CA LEU A 86 18.70 15.88 -8.74
C LEU A 86 19.49 14.70 -8.18
N HIS A 87 20.46 15.03 -7.33
CA HIS A 87 21.38 14.14 -6.65
C HIS A 87 22.35 13.40 -7.58
N THR A 88 22.55 13.84 -8.82
CA THR A 88 23.40 13.13 -9.78
C THR A 88 24.89 13.17 -9.37
N GLN A 89 25.60 12.06 -9.62
CA GLN A 89 27.04 11.94 -9.37
C GLN A 89 27.85 12.64 -10.48
N SER A 90 27.49 12.38 -11.74
CA SER A 90 28.06 13.02 -12.92
C SER A 90 26.97 13.58 -13.84
N GLN A 91 27.33 14.57 -14.65
CA GLN A 91 26.46 15.19 -15.65
C GLN A 91 27.20 15.18 -16.99
N SER A 92 26.60 14.60 -18.03
CA SER A 92 27.21 14.42 -19.35
C SER A 92 26.65 15.36 -20.43
N VAL A 93 25.84 16.34 -20.01
CA VAL A 93 25.21 17.34 -20.87
C VAL A 93 25.63 18.75 -20.48
N VAL A 94 25.43 19.71 -21.39
CA VAL A 94 25.73 21.12 -21.19
C VAL A 94 24.48 22.00 -21.38
N GLU A 95 24.45 23.16 -20.73
CA GLU A 95 23.36 24.13 -20.91
C GLU A 95 23.24 24.56 -22.38
N GLY A 96 22.00 24.68 -22.86
CA GLY A 96 21.66 24.96 -24.26
C GLY A 96 21.64 23.73 -25.18
N GLN A 97 22.12 22.57 -24.73
CA GLN A 97 22.10 21.34 -25.52
C GLN A 97 20.66 20.88 -25.77
N ARG A 98 20.34 20.57 -27.03
CA ARG A 98 19.13 19.82 -27.39
C ARG A 98 19.36 18.33 -27.24
N ILE A 99 18.43 17.64 -26.60
CA ILE A 99 18.50 16.20 -26.35
C ILE A 99 17.16 15.54 -26.67
N GLU A 100 17.22 14.26 -27.03
CA GLU A 100 16.04 13.41 -27.25
C GLU A 100 15.65 12.69 -25.97
N ALA A 101 14.40 12.21 -25.91
CA ALA A 101 13.98 11.30 -24.84
C ALA A 101 14.84 10.01 -24.87
N GLY A 102 15.27 9.55 -23.70
CA GLY A 102 16.16 8.40 -23.55
C GLY A 102 17.65 8.69 -23.78
N ALA A 103 18.05 9.92 -24.11
CA ALA A 103 19.48 10.28 -24.18
C ALA A 103 20.13 10.21 -22.79
N VAL A 104 21.37 9.69 -22.70
CA VAL A 104 22.13 9.67 -21.44
C VAL A 104 22.50 11.09 -21.04
N ILE A 105 22.18 11.47 -19.81
CA ILE A 105 22.40 12.84 -19.29
C ILE A 105 23.32 12.91 -18.07
N GLY A 106 23.59 11.78 -17.42
CA GLY A 106 24.46 11.72 -16.25
C GLY A 106 24.42 10.36 -15.57
N THR A 107 24.79 10.31 -14.30
CA THR A 107 24.72 9.10 -13.48
C THR A 107 24.07 9.36 -12.12
N MET A 108 23.39 8.33 -11.59
CA MET A 108 22.76 8.38 -10.28
C MET A 108 23.80 8.58 -9.19
N GLY A 109 23.45 9.43 -8.22
CA GLY A 109 24.33 9.86 -7.15
C GLY A 109 23.57 10.02 -5.82
N GLY A 110 24.27 10.57 -4.85
CA GLY A 110 23.74 10.98 -3.54
C GLY A 110 24.07 12.43 -3.22
N ARG A 111 24.35 13.25 -4.25
CA ARG A 111 24.91 14.60 -4.07
C ARG A 111 23.91 15.52 -3.37
N GLY A 112 24.35 16.15 -2.29
CA GLY A 112 23.59 17.15 -1.56
C GLY A 112 24.43 18.39 -1.25
N PRO A 113 23.83 19.39 -0.57
CA PRO A 113 24.48 20.68 -0.32
C PRO A 113 25.78 20.62 0.46
N ASN A 114 26.05 19.51 1.16
CA ASN A 114 27.21 19.28 2.00
C ASN A 114 28.19 18.25 1.40
N GLY A 115 27.97 17.72 0.20
CA GLY A 115 28.91 16.81 -0.46
C GLY A 115 28.28 15.80 -1.43
N GLU A 116 29.13 15.05 -2.14
CA GLU A 116 28.72 14.13 -3.21
C GLU A 116 28.00 12.86 -2.74
N ALA A 117 28.18 12.47 -1.47
CA ALA A 117 27.60 11.27 -0.88
C ALA A 117 26.69 11.58 0.34
N GLN A 118 26.07 12.76 0.36
CA GLN A 118 25.24 13.19 1.49
C GLN A 118 23.98 12.34 1.66
N TYR A 119 23.36 11.93 0.55
CA TYR A 119 22.14 11.14 0.55
C TYR A 119 22.42 9.70 0.10
N ALA A 120 21.51 8.78 0.44
CA ALA A 120 21.49 7.47 -0.20
C ALA A 120 21.38 7.63 -1.72
N GLN A 121 21.88 6.67 -2.50
CA GLN A 121 21.86 6.78 -3.96
C GLN A 121 20.42 6.65 -4.47
N HIS A 122 19.92 7.71 -5.10
CA HIS A 122 18.60 7.75 -5.72
C HIS A 122 18.53 8.84 -6.79
N VAL A 123 17.53 8.74 -7.66
CA VAL A 123 17.11 9.84 -8.52
C VAL A 123 16.00 10.58 -7.80
N HIS A 124 16.19 11.87 -7.55
CA HIS A 124 15.08 12.76 -7.20
C HIS A 124 14.61 13.45 -8.48
N TYR A 125 13.35 13.21 -8.85
CA TYR A 125 12.74 13.77 -10.04
C TYR A 125 11.61 14.72 -9.66
N GLN A 126 11.75 15.99 -10.02
CA GLN A 126 10.72 17.00 -9.81
C GLN A 126 10.38 17.69 -11.13
N MET A 127 9.15 18.18 -11.22
CA MET A 127 8.65 18.89 -12.39
C MET A 127 8.15 20.28 -12.03
N LYS A 128 8.28 21.20 -12.97
CA LYS A 128 7.65 22.51 -12.89
C LYS A 128 6.96 22.85 -14.19
N ASP A 129 5.84 23.55 -14.09
CA ASP A 129 5.15 24.10 -15.26
C ASP A 129 5.91 25.32 -15.83
N PRO A 130 5.47 25.87 -16.99
CA PRO A 130 6.11 27.04 -17.59
C PRO A 130 6.15 28.26 -16.66
N GLN A 131 5.16 28.38 -15.77
CA GLN A 131 5.04 29.45 -14.77
C GLN A 131 5.93 29.22 -13.54
N GLY A 132 6.56 28.05 -13.42
CA GLY A 132 7.46 27.68 -12.33
C GLY A 132 6.78 27.09 -11.10
N ARG A 133 5.50 26.74 -11.18
CA ARG A 133 4.78 26.01 -10.14
C ARG A 133 5.21 24.54 -10.17
N ASN A 134 5.35 23.92 -9.01
CA ASN A 134 5.68 22.50 -8.92
C ASN A 134 4.52 21.66 -9.46
N LEU A 135 4.85 20.62 -10.22
CA LEU A 135 3.93 19.62 -10.72
C LEU A 135 4.22 18.29 -10.03
N ASN A 136 3.17 17.54 -9.69
CA ASN A 136 3.30 16.15 -9.26
C ASN A 136 3.72 15.30 -10.48
N PRO A 137 4.96 14.74 -10.52
CA PRO A 137 5.41 13.96 -11.66
C PRO A 137 4.62 12.65 -11.84
N GLU A 138 4.17 12.05 -10.74
CA GLU A 138 3.38 10.82 -10.73
C GLU A 138 2.05 11.04 -11.47
N GLU A 139 1.32 12.10 -11.09
CA GLU A 139 0.07 12.47 -11.75
C GLU A 139 0.27 12.94 -13.19
N PHE A 140 1.25 13.82 -13.44
CA PHE A 140 1.50 14.40 -14.76
C PHE A 140 1.66 13.33 -15.84
N TRP A 141 2.44 12.29 -15.54
CA TRP A 141 2.69 11.21 -16.49
C TRP A 141 1.52 10.22 -16.57
N ASN A 142 0.90 9.87 -15.43
CA ASN A 142 -0.24 8.95 -15.43
C ASN A 142 -1.47 9.56 -16.13
N GLN A 143 -1.72 10.86 -16.02
CA GLN A 143 -2.83 11.54 -16.70
C GLN A 143 -2.59 11.67 -18.21
N ARG A 144 -1.35 11.80 -18.68
CA ARG A 144 -1.04 11.76 -20.12
C ARG A 144 -1.34 10.41 -20.78
N GLN A 145 -1.52 9.33 -20.01
CA GLN A 145 -2.01 8.06 -20.56
C GLN A 145 -3.49 8.13 -20.97
N THR A 146 -4.31 8.95 -20.30
CA THR A 146 -5.74 9.03 -20.57
C THR A 146 -6.08 10.03 -21.68
N THR A 147 -5.25 11.06 -21.86
CA THR A 147 -5.42 12.10 -22.89
C THR A 147 -4.89 11.69 -24.27
N GLY A 148 -4.01 10.68 -24.37
CA GLY A 148 -3.58 10.09 -25.65
C GLY A 148 -4.71 9.40 -26.44
N ALA A 149 -5.89 9.25 -25.85
CA ALA A 149 -7.07 8.63 -26.47
C ALA A 149 -8.19 9.61 -26.82
N ARG A 150 -8.06 10.92 -26.52
CA ARG A 150 -9.14 11.90 -26.81
C ARG A 150 -8.58 13.26 -27.23
N SER A 151 -8.18 13.37 -28.49
CA SER A 151 -8.33 14.65 -29.18
C SER A 151 -9.81 14.92 -29.44
N ALA A 152 -10.24 16.12 -29.04
CA ALA A 152 -11.39 16.90 -29.50
C ALA A 152 -12.41 17.25 -28.41
N THR A 153 -12.51 18.58 -28.23
CA THR A 153 -13.63 19.36 -27.67
C THR A 153 -13.84 19.38 -26.15
N GLY A 154 -14.03 20.61 -25.65
CA GLY A 154 -14.75 20.87 -24.41
C GLY A 154 -13.88 21.47 -23.31
N ALA A 155 -13.88 22.79 -23.22
CA ALA A 155 -13.42 23.50 -22.04
C ALA A 155 -14.27 23.10 -20.83
N GLU A 156 -13.71 22.34 -19.90
CA GLU A 156 -14.17 22.29 -18.51
C GLU A 156 -13.04 22.75 -17.61
N GLN A 157 -13.31 23.84 -16.90
CA GLN A 157 -12.43 24.48 -15.95
C GLN A 157 -12.12 23.51 -14.79
N HIS A 158 -11.02 22.76 -14.87
CA HIS A 158 -10.52 22.02 -13.72
C HIS A 158 -9.68 22.93 -12.84
N LYS A 159 -10.22 23.21 -11.65
CA LYS A 159 -9.53 23.91 -10.56
C LYS A 159 -8.28 23.12 -10.14
N PRO A 160 -7.21 23.79 -9.67
CA PRO A 160 -6.03 23.12 -9.14
C PRO A 160 -6.43 22.22 -7.96
N ASN A 161 -5.87 21.01 -7.91
CA ASN A 161 -6.01 20.09 -6.78
C ASN A 161 -5.43 20.78 -5.53
N ASP A 162 -6.31 21.31 -4.69
CA ASP A 162 -6.03 22.04 -3.45
C ASP A 162 -5.88 21.09 -2.25
N GLY A 163 -5.77 19.77 -2.52
CA GLY A 163 -5.74 18.73 -1.51
C GLY A 163 -7.10 18.53 -0.84
N VAL A 164 -8.18 18.91 -1.52
CA VAL A 164 -9.55 18.85 -1.03
C VAL A 164 -10.36 17.82 -1.81
N MET A 165 -10.53 16.65 -1.22
CA MET A 165 -11.33 15.60 -1.84
C MET A 165 -12.83 15.78 -1.58
N HIS A 166 -13.68 15.81 -2.61
CA HIS A 166 -15.12 16.05 -2.48
C HIS A 166 -15.98 15.15 -3.38
N ALA A 167 -17.29 15.16 -3.11
CA ALA A 167 -18.24 14.30 -3.82
C ALA A 167 -18.23 14.52 -5.34
N GLY A 168 -18.12 13.44 -6.09
CA GLY A 168 -17.99 13.43 -7.56
C GLY A 168 -16.56 13.27 -8.06
N GLU A 169 -15.54 13.41 -7.22
CA GLU A 169 -14.15 13.16 -7.58
C GLU A 169 -13.82 11.67 -7.61
N ARG A 170 -12.81 11.31 -8.40
CA ARG A 170 -12.39 9.92 -8.58
C ARG A 170 -10.87 9.81 -8.65
N GLY A 171 -10.30 8.71 -8.16
CA GLY A 171 -8.87 8.43 -8.30
C GLY A 171 -8.27 7.69 -7.11
N GLN A 172 -6.95 7.49 -7.16
CA GLN A 172 -6.21 6.78 -6.11
C GLN A 172 -6.23 7.50 -4.76
N ASP A 173 -6.29 8.83 -4.74
CA ASP A 173 -6.40 9.60 -3.49
C ASP A 173 -7.73 9.34 -2.79
N VAL A 174 -8.82 9.29 -3.56
CA VAL A 174 -10.15 8.92 -3.05
C VAL A 174 -10.16 7.48 -2.55
N ARG A 175 -9.46 6.57 -3.25
CA ARG A 175 -9.29 5.19 -2.79
C ARG A 175 -8.51 5.13 -1.47
N ALA A 176 -7.41 5.86 -1.36
CA ALA A 176 -6.62 5.93 -0.14
C ALA A 176 -7.40 6.56 1.03
N LEU A 177 -8.23 7.57 0.75
CA LEU A 177 -9.18 8.12 1.72
C LEU A 177 -10.17 7.06 2.20
N GLN A 178 -10.80 6.32 1.27
CA GLN A 178 -11.75 5.24 1.61
C GLN A 178 -11.08 4.13 2.43
N GLU A 179 -9.86 3.72 2.09
CA GLU A 179 -9.05 2.74 2.82
C GLU A 179 -8.67 3.27 4.22
N GLY A 180 -8.28 4.53 4.32
CA GLY A 180 -7.96 5.19 5.60
C GLY A 180 -9.17 5.28 6.52
N LEU A 181 -10.33 5.69 5.99
CA LEU A 181 -11.58 5.74 6.74
C LEU A 181 -11.98 4.36 7.26
N ASN A 182 -11.91 3.33 6.41
CA ASN A 182 -12.17 1.94 6.83
C ASN A 182 -11.22 1.49 7.95
N ARG A 183 -9.91 1.77 7.82
CA ARG A 183 -8.90 1.44 8.83
C ARG A 183 -9.16 2.13 10.17
N LEU A 184 -9.68 3.35 10.13
CA LEU A 184 -10.03 4.13 11.30
C LEU A 184 -11.40 3.75 11.91
N GLY A 185 -12.14 2.83 11.27
CA GLY A 185 -13.44 2.34 11.74
C GLY A 185 -14.63 3.16 11.22
N TYR A 186 -14.42 4.06 10.26
CA TYR A 186 -15.48 4.87 9.68
C TYR A 186 -16.16 4.15 8.51
N ARG A 187 -17.49 4.14 8.57
CA ARG A 187 -18.40 3.37 7.71
C ARG A 187 -19.40 4.30 7.03
N ASP A 188 -20.14 3.78 6.05
CA ASP A 188 -21.24 4.52 5.43
C ASP A 188 -22.44 4.71 6.39
N GLY A 189 -23.46 5.45 5.95
CA GLY A 189 -24.66 5.73 6.75
C GLY A 189 -25.51 4.50 7.10
N GLU A 190 -25.25 3.34 6.49
CA GLU A 190 -25.88 2.05 6.83
C GLU A 190 -25.00 1.20 7.75
N GLY A 191 -23.82 1.69 8.16
CA GLY A 191 -22.86 0.97 8.99
C GLY A 191 -22.00 -0.03 8.23
N LYS A 192 -21.94 0.04 6.88
CA LYS A 192 -21.14 -0.86 6.05
C LYS A 192 -19.78 -0.27 5.72
N ALA A 193 -18.80 -1.15 5.51
CA ALA A 193 -17.47 -0.77 5.03
C ALA A 193 -17.55 -0.07 3.66
N LEU A 194 -16.70 0.94 3.47
CA LEU A 194 -16.60 1.62 2.19
C LEU A 194 -15.97 0.70 1.14
N SER A 195 -16.50 0.74 -0.09
CA SER A 195 -15.81 0.21 -1.26
C SER A 195 -14.66 1.16 -1.59
N ALA A 196 -13.42 0.66 -1.60
CA ALA A 196 -12.22 1.42 -1.97
C ALA A 196 -12.06 1.45 -3.50
N ASP A 197 -13.11 1.85 -4.20
CA ASP A 197 -13.19 1.89 -5.66
C ASP A 197 -12.57 3.16 -6.27
N GLY A 198 -12.20 4.11 -5.42
CA GLY A 198 -11.69 5.39 -5.84
C GLY A 198 -12.77 6.34 -6.31
N ASP A 199 -14.06 6.06 -6.09
CA ASP A 199 -15.16 6.98 -6.40
C ASP A 199 -15.66 7.69 -5.13
N PHE A 200 -15.60 9.03 -5.13
CA PHE A 200 -16.06 9.83 -3.99
C PHE A 200 -17.57 9.99 -4.10
N GLY A 201 -18.29 8.89 -3.87
CA GLY A 201 -19.75 8.85 -3.84
C GLY A 201 -20.33 9.25 -2.48
N GLU A 202 -21.66 9.19 -2.41
CA GLU A 202 -22.42 9.56 -1.22
C GLU A 202 -22.01 8.77 0.05
N ARG A 203 -21.65 7.50 -0.11
CA ARG A 203 -21.14 6.66 0.99
C ARG A 203 -19.81 7.16 1.56
N THR A 204 -18.87 7.52 0.69
CA THR A 204 -17.57 8.11 1.08
C THR A 204 -17.80 9.44 1.80
N ARG A 205 -18.69 10.28 1.28
CA ARG A 205 -19.07 11.56 1.91
C ARG A 205 -19.60 11.34 3.33
N GLN A 206 -20.52 10.40 3.52
CA GLN A 206 -21.09 10.08 4.84
C GLN A 206 -20.01 9.61 5.85
N ALA A 207 -19.05 8.81 5.41
CA ALA A 207 -17.95 8.37 6.27
C ALA A 207 -16.99 9.51 6.62
N VAL A 208 -16.68 10.41 5.67
CA VAL A 208 -15.90 11.64 5.94
C VAL A 208 -16.62 12.52 6.96
N GLN A 209 -17.93 12.70 6.81
CA GLN A 209 -18.76 13.46 7.76
C GLN A 209 -18.73 12.85 9.17
N ALA A 210 -18.82 11.52 9.26
CA ALA A 210 -18.71 10.81 10.53
C ALA A 210 -17.34 11.02 11.20
N PHE A 211 -16.26 10.93 10.43
CA PHE A 211 -14.90 11.25 10.88
C PHE A 211 -14.79 12.69 11.37
N GLN A 212 -15.28 13.64 10.58
CA GLN A 212 -15.20 15.06 10.91
C GLN A 212 -15.92 15.40 12.21
N ARG A 213 -17.15 14.90 12.42
CA ARG A 213 -17.90 15.15 13.67
C ARG A 213 -17.16 14.65 14.91
N GLU A 214 -16.62 13.45 14.83
CA GLU A 214 -15.97 12.81 15.99
C GLU A 214 -14.65 13.47 16.35
N HIS A 215 -13.92 13.96 15.34
CA HIS A 215 -12.65 14.67 15.53
C HIS A 215 -12.82 16.20 15.71
N GLY A 216 -14.05 16.68 15.94
CA GLY A 216 -14.32 18.10 16.18
C GLY A 216 -13.99 19.02 14.99
N LEU A 217 -14.00 18.46 13.78
CA LEU A 217 -13.80 19.19 12.53
C LEU A 217 -15.15 19.69 11.98
N LYS A 218 -15.07 20.53 10.96
CA LYS A 218 -16.27 20.97 10.22
C LYS A 218 -16.87 19.77 9.47
N ASP A 219 -18.12 19.43 9.77
CA ASP A 219 -18.90 18.35 9.14
C ASP A 219 -19.47 18.78 7.77
N ASP A 220 -18.60 18.97 6.79
CA ASP A 220 -18.98 19.33 5.42
C ASP A 220 -18.83 18.19 4.41
N GLY A 221 -18.32 17.03 4.84
CA GLY A 221 -18.17 15.84 4.00
C GLY A 221 -17.08 15.96 2.95
N VAL A 222 -16.19 16.94 3.14
CA VAL A 222 -15.09 17.27 2.24
C VAL A 222 -13.76 16.94 2.92
N ALA A 223 -12.99 16.01 2.35
CA ALA A 223 -11.70 15.61 2.88
C ALA A 223 -10.60 16.59 2.45
N GLY A 224 -10.60 17.77 3.06
CA GLY A 224 -9.55 18.78 2.94
C GLY A 224 -8.33 18.52 3.83
N PRO A 225 -7.30 19.38 3.77
CA PRO A 225 -6.03 19.19 4.48
C PRO A 225 -6.19 18.93 5.99
N LYS A 226 -7.12 19.62 6.66
CA LYS A 226 -7.40 19.41 8.09
C LYS A 226 -8.00 18.04 8.39
N THR A 227 -8.87 17.55 7.50
CA THR A 227 -9.46 16.21 7.63
C THR A 227 -8.42 15.14 7.38
N LEU A 228 -7.60 15.28 6.35
CA LEU A 228 -6.52 14.34 6.04
C LEU A 228 -5.42 14.32 7.10
N ASP A 229 -5.06 15.48 7.66
CA ASP A 229 -4.11 15.57 8.75
C ASP A 229 -4.65 14.93 10.04
N ALA A 230 -5.91 15.19 10.37
CA ALA A 230 -6.57 14.53 11.49
C ALA A 230 -6.61 13.01 11.29
N MET A 231 -6.88 12.50 10.08
CA MET A 231 -6.89 11.06 9.79
C MET A 231 -5.52 10.40 9.99
N LYS A 232 -4.42 11.11 9.71
CA LYS A 232 -3.05 10.58 9.92
C LYS A 232 -2.72 10.39 11.40
N HIS A 233 -3.28 11.24 12.26
CA HIS A 233 -3.04 11.22 13.71
C HIS A 233 -4.17 10.53 14.49
N ALA A 234 -5.29 10.24 13.82
CA ALA A 234 -6.40 9.51 14.40
C ALA A 234 -5.97 8.07 14.67
N THR A 235 -6.23 7.62 15.88
CA THR A 235 -6.24 6.20 16.19
C THR A 235 -7.57 5.61 15.76
N PRO A 236 -7.63 4.34 15.33
CA PRO A 236 -8.89 3.68 15.05
C PRO A 236 -9.88 3.85 16.21
N ARG A 237 -11.15 4.12 15.89
CA ARG A 237 -12.22 4.30 16.90
C ARG A 237 -12.13 3.21 17.96
N GLN A 238 -12.17 3.61 19.24
CA GLN A 238 -12.11 2.70 20.38
C GLN A 238 -13.24 1.65 20.36
N ASP A 239 -14.30 1.91 19.61
CA ASP A 239 -15.42 1.00 19.38
C ASP A 239 -14.99 -0.32 18.69
N ASP A 240 -13.86 -0.33 17.97
CA ASP A 240 -13.29 -1.48 17.25
C ASP A 240 -11.91 -1.94 17.80
N GLN A 241 -11.31 -1.22 18.76
CA GLN A 241 -10.02 -1.62 19.35
C GLN A 241 -10.16 -2.96 20.08
N GLY A 242 -9.54 -4.00 19.52
CA GLY A 242 -9.57 -5.38 20.02
C GLY A 242 -10.71 -6.24 19.48
N LYS A 243 -11.63 -5.70 18.65
CA LYS A 243 -12.70 -6.50 18.01
C LYS A 243 -12.33 -7.03 16.63
N LEU A 244 -11.48 -6.32 15.88
CA LEU A 244 -11.07 -6.75 14.55
C LEU A 244 -9.77 -7.54 14.58
N LEU A 245 -9.68 -8.60 13.77
CA LEU A 245 -8.49 -9.44 13.61
C LEU A 245 -7.24 -8.67 13.14
N SER A 246 -7.42 -7.63 12.31
CA SER A 246 -6.34 -6.75 11.87
C SER A 246 -5.85 -5.80 12.96
N SER A 247 -6.55 -5.68 14.08
CA SER A 247 -6.17 -4.80 15.18
C SER A 247 -5.02 -5.41 15.99
N PRO A 248 -3.91 -4.69 16.24
CA PRO A 248 -2.80 -5.20 17.04
C PRO A 248 -3.15 -5.64 18.46
N SER A 249 -4.26 -5.13 19.01
CA SER A 249 -4.76 -5.50 20.34
C SER A 249 -5.69 -6.72 20.34
N HIS A 250 -6.04 -7.29 19.18
CA HIS A 250 -6.86 -8.49 19.10
C HIS A 250 -6.05 -9.74 19.53
N PRO A 251 -6.61 -10.64 20.35
CA PRO A 251 -5.88 -11.83 20.83
C PRO A 251 -5.29 -12.71 19.71
N ASP A 252 -6.03 -12.89 18.61
CA ASP A 252 -5.60 -13.65 17.45
C ASP A 252 -4.89 -12.82 16.36
N HIS A 253 -4.49 -11.57 16.65
CA HIS A 253 -3.79 -10.72 15.68
C HIS A 253 -2.49 -11.33 15.15
N ALA A 254 -1.74 -12.01 16.02
CA ALA A 254 -0.52 -12.70 15.62
C ALA A 254 -0.78 -13.80 14.57
N MET A 255 -1.89 -14.55 14.72
CA MET A 255 -2.31 -15.56 13.75
C MET A 255 -2.79 -14.92 12.45
N TYR A 256 -3.51 -13.80 12.54
CA TYR A 256 -3.89 -13.00 11.38
C TYR A 256 -2.68 -12.53 10.57
N LYS A 257 -1.65 -11.99 11.24
CA LYS A 257 -0.37 -11.60 10.62
C LYS A 257 0.30 -12.78 9.91
N GLN A 258 0.31 -13.96 10.53
CA GLN A 258 0.85 -15.17 9.90
C GLN A 258 0.09 -15.58 8.63
N ALA A 259 -1.24 -15.46 8.64
CA ALA A 259 -2.06 -15.70 7.46
C ALA A 259 -1.72 -14.72 6.33
N VAL A 260 -1.62 -13.41 6.64
CA VAL A 260 -1.19 -12.37 5.68
C VAL A 260 0.18 -12.71 5.09
N ASP A 261 1.19 -12.94 5.93
CA ASP A 261 2.55 -13.24 5.49
C ASP A 261 2.60 -14.52 4.62
N GLY A 262 1.77 -15.52 4.93
CA GLY A 262 1.64 -16.75 4.15
C GLY A 262 1.01 -16.51 2.77
N LEU A 263 -0.03 -15.68 2.70
CA LEU A 263 -0.71 -15.32 1.46
C LEU A 263 0.17 -14.47 0.54
N GLU A 264 0.94 -13.54 1.11
CA GLU A 264 1.87 -12.69 0.35
C GLU A 264 2.96 -13.52 -0.34
N LYS A 265 3.44 -14.59 0.32
CA LYS A 265 4.44 -15.53 -0.25
C LYS A 265 3.91 -16.31 -1.46
N LEU A 266 2.59 -16.45 -1.62
CA LEU A 266 2.01 -17.08 -2.81
C LEU A 266 2.09 -16.16 -4.04
N GLY A 267 2.30 -14.86 -3.83
CA GLY A 267 2.47 -13.88 -4.89
C GLY A 267 1.25 -13.73 -5.81
N PRO A 268 1.44 -13.13 -7.01
CA PRO A 268 0.35 -12.84 -7.94
C PRO A 268 -0.43 -14.07 -8.42
N GLN A 269 0.22 -15.24 -8.40
CA GLN A 269 -0.39 -16.52 -8.81
C GLN A 269 -1.49 -16.98 -7.85
N ALA A 270 -1.54 -16.44 -6.63
CA ALA A 270 -2.62 -16.69 -5.69
C ALA A 270 -3.98 -16.15 -6.15
N GLY A 271 -3.99 -15.21 -7.10
CA GLY A 271 -5.21 -14.68 -7.72
C GLY A 271 -5.94 -13.60 -6.90
N PHE A 272 -5.27 -12.97 -5.92
CA PHE A 272 -5.78 -11.78 -5.25
C PHE A 272 -5.61 -10.56 -6.15
N ARG A 273 -6.69 -9.81 -6.38
CA ARG A 273 -6.69 -8.62 -7.26
C ARG A 273 -6.07 -7.40 -6.58
N ASP A 274 -6.19 -7.32 -5.26
CA ASP A 274 -5.66 -6.24 -4.45
C ASP A 274 -5.39 -6.71 -3.01
N HIS A 275 -4.78 -5.83 -2.23
CA HIS A 275 -4.46 -6.10 -0.82
C HIS A 275 -5.74 -6.33 0.02
N ALA A 276 -6.86 -5.67 -0.31
CA ALA A 276 -8.11 -5.86 0.41
C ALA A 276 -8.66 -7.29 0.28
N GLN A 277 -8.55 -7.91 -0.90
CA GLN A 277 -8.90 -9.33 -1.06
C GLN A 277 -7.96 -10.26 -0.28
N LEU A 278 -6.67 -9.92 -0.18
CA LEU A 278 -5.71 -10.66 0.62
C LEU A 278 -6.06 -10.61 2.11
N GLU A 279 -6.39 -9.43 2.64
CA GLU A 279 -6.78 -9.25 4.05
C GLU A 279 -8.06 -9.99 4.42
N ARG A 280 -9.06 -10.00 3.51
CA ARG A 280 -10.28 -10.81 3.67
C ARG A 280 -9.98 -12.30 3.75
N ALA A 281 -9.10 -12.78 2.88
CA ALA A 281 -8.68 -14.17 2.88
C ALA A 281 -7.89 -14.52 4.15
N ALA A 282 -7.04 -13.61 4.63
CA ALA A 282 -6.33 -13.76 5.89
C ALA A 282 -7.27 -13.84 7.09
N GLY A 283 -8.30 -12.99 7.15
CA GLY A 283 -9.33 -13.04 8.19
C GLY A 283 -10.09 -14.36 8.21
N THR A 284 -10.45 -14.86 7.02
CA THR A 284 -11.14 -16.15 6.88
C THR A 284 -10.23 -17.31 7.30
N LEU A 285 -8.98 -17.37 6.84
CA LEU A 285 -8.01 -18.39 7.25
C LEU A 285 -7.76 -18.38 8.76
N THR A 286 -7.72 -17.20 9.38
CA THR A 286 -7.54 -17.07 10.83
C THR A 286 -8.72 -17.64 11.60
N TYR A 287 -9.96 -17.37 11.14
CA TYR A 287 -11.16 -17.98 11.70
C TYR A 287 -11.14 -19.50 11.56
N GLU A 288 -10.92 -20.02 10.34
CA GLU A 288 -10.91 -21.48 10.11
C GLU A 288 -9.82 -22.19 10.92
N ALA A 289 -8.61 -21.61 10.98
CA ALA A 289 -7.50 -22.15 11.76
C ALA A 289 -7.87 -22.23 13.25
N ARG A 290 -8.39 -21.14 13.81
CA ARG A 290 -8.78 -21.09 15.22
C ARG A 290 -9.91 -22.06 15.54
N MET A 291 -10.91 -22.18 14.68
CA MET A 291 -12.02 -23.13 14.85
C MET A 291 -11.59 -24.59 14.72
N SER A 292 -10.52 -24.87 13.97
CA SER A 292 -9.90 -26.21 13.89
C SER A 292 -9.03 -26.56 15.11
N GLY A 293 -8.82 -25.61 16.03
CA GLY A 293 -7.98 -25.79 17.22
C GLY A 293 -6.51 -25.43 17.02
N MET A 294 -6.14 -24.83 15.88
CA MET A 294 -4.80 -24.29 15.69
C MET A 294 -4.58 -23.05 16.58
N ASN A 295 -3.33 -22.84 16.96
CA ASN A 295 -2.89 -21.67 17.71
C ASN A 295 -1.90 -20.78 16.95
N ARG A 296 -1.49 -21.20 15.74
CA ARG A 296 -0.71 -20.43 14.79
C ARG A 296 -0.88 -20.96 13.37
N ILE A 297 -0.43 -20.18 12.39
CA ILE A 297 -0.32 -20.59 10.98
C ILE A 297 1.16 -20.51 10.60
N ASP A 298 1.77 -21.64 10.25
CA ASP A 298 3.16 -21.70 9.82
C ASP A 298 3.28 -21.58 8.29
N HIS A 299 2.30 -22.11 7.56
CA HIS A 299 2.23 -22.03 6.10
C HIS A 299 0.80 -21.79 5.59
N VAL A 300 0.69 -21.11 4.45
CA VAL A 300 -0.53 -21.05 3.65
C VAL A 300 -0.24 -21.69 2.29
N VAL A 301 -1.07 -22.63 1.87
CA VAL A 301 -0.84 -23.42 0.64
C VAL A 301 -2.11 -23.44 -0.21
N PRO A 302 -2.06 -23.15 -1.52
CA PRO A 302 -3.23 -23.28 -2.38
C PRO A 302 -3.61 -24.76 -2.56
N SER A 303 -4.91 -25.04 -2.64
CA SER A 303 -5.40 -26.36 -3.02
C SER A 303 -4.98 -26.70 -4.45
N VAL A 304 -4.72 -27.99 -4.71
CA VAL A 304 -4.28 -28.49 -6.02
C VAL A 304 -5.25 -28.18 -7.17
N ASN A 305 -6.55 -28.09 -6.87
CA ASN A 305 -7.60 -27.75 -7.83
C ASN A 305 -7.90 -26.24 -7.89
N GLY A 306 -7.18 -25.42 -7.12
CA GLY A 306 -7.37 -23.96 -7.05
C GLY A 306 -8.64 -23.51 -6.30
N SER A 307 -9.44 -24.44 -5.75
CA SER A 307 -10.74 -24.11 -5.14
C SER A 307 -10.63 -23.47 -3.75
N GLY A 308 -9.45 -23.42 -3.15
CA GLY A 308 -9.28 -22.95 -1.79
C GLY A 308 -7.83 -22.87 -1.35
N LEU A 309 -7.69 -22.55 -0.06
CA LEU A 309 -6.43 -22.34 0.63
C LEU A 309 -6.37 -23.25 1.85
N PHE A 310 -5.18 -23.71 2.20
CA PHE A 310 -4.92 -24.44 3.43
C PHE A 310 -4.10 -23.58 4.37
N ALA A 311 -4.59 -23.36 5.59
CA ALA A 311 -3.74 -22.97 6.71
C ALA A 311 -3.10 -24.23 7.30
N VAL A 312 -1.79 -24.21 7.52
CA VAL A 312 -1.03 -25.35 8.03
C VAL A 312 -0.24 -24.94 9.27
N GLN A 313 -0.31 -25.76 10.31
CA GLN A 313 0.49 -25.64 11.54
C GLN A 313 1.43 -26.85 11.62
N GLY A 314 2.74 -26.60 11.76
CA GLY A 314 3.81 -27.58 11.65
C GLY A 314 4.50 -27.56 10.28
N GLY A 315 5.55 -28.38 10.13
CA GLY A 315 6.29 -28.48 8.87
C GLY A 315 5.48 -29.20 7.79
N LEU A 316 5.57 -28.76 6.53
CA LEU A 316 4.83 -29.35 5.40
C LEU A 316 5.08 -30.86 5.18
N ASN A 317 6.26 -31.35 5.59
CA ASN A 317 6.65 -32.75 5.49
C ASN A 317 6.47 -33.53 6.82
N ASP A 318 5.96 -32.88 7.86
CA ASP A 318 5.71 -33.51 9.15
C ASP A 318 4.36 -34.24 9.10
N PRO A 319 4.27 -35.57 9.32
CA PRO A 319 2.99 -36.28 9.33
C PRO A 319 2.05 -35.82 10.46
N ALA A 320 2.55 -35.13 11.48
CA ALA A 320 1.77 -34.55 12.57
C ALA A 320 1.29 -33.12 12.29
N HIS A 321 1.55 -32.55 11.10
CA HIS A 321 1.05 -31.21 10.77
C HIS A 321 -0.48 -31.19 10.83
N GLN A 322 -1.02 -30.07 11.32
CA GLN A 322 -2.45 -29.80 11.25
C GLN A 322 -2.72 -28.95 10.01
N ARG A 323 -3.83 -29.21 9.33
CA ARG A 323 -4.28 -28.37 8.22
C ARG A 323 -5.79 -28.15 8.27
N VAL A 324 -6.22 -26.97 7.84
CA VAL A 324 -7.62 -26.64 7.66
C VAL A 324 -7.82 -26.00 6.30
N PHE A 325 -8.93 -26.33 5.65
CA PHE A 325 -9.29 -25.80 4.33
C PHE A 325 -10.17 -24.56 4.50
N ALA A 326 -9.88 -23.52 3.72
CA ALA A 326 -10.74 -22.36 3.52
C ALA A 326 -11.14 -22.27 2.06
N ASP A 327 -12.44 -22.17 1.79
CA ASP A 327 -12.96 -21.95 0.44
C ASP A 327 -12.51 -20.58 -0.10
N LYS A 328 -12.02 -20.54 -1.34
CA LYS A 328 -11.43 -19.32 -1.89
C LYS A 328 -12.47 -18.23 -2.13
N ASP A 329 -13.65 -18.59 -2.63
CA ASP A 329 -14.69 -17.62 -2.96
C ASP A 329 -15.29 -17.03 -1.68
N GLN A 330 -15.47 -17.85 -0.65
CA GLN A 330 -15.80 -17.38 0.69
C GLN A 330 -14.70 -16.46 1.23
N ALA A 331 -13.43 -16.87 1.15
CA ALA A 331 -12.30 -16.11 1.66
C ALA A 331 -12.15 -14.72 1.01
N MET A 332 -12.52 -14.57 -0.27
CA MET A 332 -12.45 -13.29 -0.98
C MET A 332 -13.69 -12.39 -0.78
N SER A 333 -14.84 -12.97 -0.40
CA SER A 333 -16.11 -12.25 -0.24
C SER A 333 -16.47 -11.92 1.21
N GLN A 334 -16.03 -12.71 2.18
CA GLN A 334 -16.23 -12.46 3.60
C GLN A 334 -15.35 -11.29 4.07
N SER A 335 -15.95 -10.29 4.71
CA SER A 335 -15.20 -9.15 5.24
C SER A 335 -14.37 -9.55 6.47
N ILE A 336 -13.36 -8.72 6.80
CA ILE A 336 -12.58 -8.95 8.02
C ILE A 336 -13.43 -8.74 9.27
N GLU A 337 -14.38 -7.80 9.25
CA GLU A 337 -15.35 -7.55 10.33
C GLU A 337 -16.22 -8.79 10.55
N GLN A 338 -16.73 -9.39 9.48
CA GLN A 338 -17.52 -10.63 9.55
C GLN A 338 -16.69 -11.78 10.14
N SER A 339 -15.45 -11.94 9.69
CA SER A 339 -14.54 -12.97 10.21
C SER A 339 -14.25 -12.76 11.70
N SER A 340 -14.02 -11.51 12.10
CA SER A 340 -13.72 -11.16 13.49
C SER A 340 -14.94 -11.34 14.40
N GLN A 341 -16.13 -10.95 13.92
CA GLN A 341 -17.39 -11.14 14.65
C GLN A 341 -17.72 -12.63 14.82
N LYS A 342 -17.58 -13.44 13.77
CA LYS A 342 -17.77 -14.91 13.87
C LYS A 342 -16.80 -15.49 14.90
N LEU A 343 -15.54 -15.10 14.85
CA LEU A 343 -14.55 -15.61 15.79
C LEU A 343 -14.87 -15.23 17.23
N GLN A 344 -15.26 -13.98 17.48
CA GLN A 344 -15.66 -13.50 18.80
C GLN A 344 -16.85 -14.29 19.37
N GLN A 345 -17.79 -14.71 18.52
CA GLN A 345 -18.97 -15.47 18.91
C GLN A 345 -18.68 -16.97 19.13
N ASP A 346 -17.79 -17.55 18.35
CA ASP A 346 -17.59 -19.00 18.29
C ASP A 346 -16.43 -19.48 19.18
N ALA A 347 -15.36 -18.69 19.31
CA ALA A 347 -14.19 -19.08 20.10
C ALA A 347 -14.49 -19.39 21.58
N PRO A 348 -15.33 -18.61 22.30
CA PRO A 348 -15.70 -18.94 23.68
C PRO A 348 -16.46 -20.27 23.79
N LYS A 349 -17.31 -20.60 22.81
CA LYS A 349 -18.09 -21.86 22.80
C LYS A 349 -17.17 -23.06 22.60
N LEU A 350 -16.18 -22.93 21.71
CA LEU A 350 -15.19 -23.97 21.47
C LEU A 350 -14.37 -24.24 22.75
N ALA A 351 -13.92 -23.18 23.43
CA ALA A 351 -13.17 -23.29 24.68
C ALA A 351 -13.99 -23.98 25.79
N GLN A 352 -15.27 -23.61 25.95
CA GLN A 352 -16.17 -24.25 26.91
C GLN A 352 -16.39 -25.73 26.61
N ALA A 353 -16.61 -26.08 25.34
CA ALA A 353 -16.79 -27.47 24.92
C ALA A 353 -15.54 -28.33 25.18
N GLN A 354 -14.36 -27.79 24.90
CA GLN A 354 -13.08 -28.46 25.18
C GLN A 354 -12.87 -28.66 26.68
N GLN A 355 -13.21 -27.65 27.50
CA GLN A 355 -13.10 -27.75 28.95
C GLN A 355 -14.05 -28.81 29.53
N GLN A 356 -15.31 -28.84 29.08
CA GLN A 356 -16.27 -29.88 29.50
C GLN A 356 -15.82 -31.29 29.09
N GLN A 357 -15.23 -31.45 27.89
CA GLN A 357 -14.66 -32.74 27.49
C GLN A 357 -13.50 -33.17 28.39
N GLN A 358 -12.60 -32.25 28.76
CA GLN A 358 -11.51 -32.57 29.68
C GLN A 358 -12.03 -32.95 31.08
N GLU A 359 -13.02 -32.24 31.60
CA GLU A 359 -13.64 -32.55 32.90
C GLU A 359 -14.33 -33.92 32.88
N GLN A 360 -15.04 -34.26 31.80
CA GLN A 360 -15.65 -35.59 31.64
C GLN A 360 -14.59 -36.70 31.53
N GLN A 361 -13.50 -36.47 30.80
CA GLN A 361 -12.40 -37.45 30.71
C GLN A 361 -11.72 -37.66 32.07
N GLN A 362 -11.48 -36.61 32.83
CA GLN A 362 -10.93 -36.71 34.20
C GLN A 362 -11.90 -37.44 35.13
N ALA A 363 -13.20 -37.15 35.07
CA ALA A 363 -14.21 -37.84 35.86
C ALA A 363 -14.29 -39.34 35.52
N GLN A 364 -14.19 -39.72 34.23
CA GLN A 364 -14.16 -41.13 33.81
C GLN A 364 -12.90 -41.87 34.26
N GLN A 365 -11.74 -41.20 34.25
CA GLN A 365 -10.49 -41.77 34.76
C GLN A 365 -10.52 -41.98 36.28
N GLN A 366 -11.19 -41.09 37.02
CA GLN A 366 -11.36 -41.22 38.47
C GLN A 366 -12.45 -42.22 38.88
N ALA A 367 -13.46 -42.44 38.03
CA ALA A 367 -14.57 -43.36 38.28
C ALA A 367 -14.27 -44.82 37.88
N SER A 368 -13.12 -45.10 37.26
CA SER A 368 -12.74 -46.48 36.90
C SER A 368 -12.32 -47.25 38.17
N PRO A 369 -13.09 -48.28 38.62
CA PRO A 369 -12.73 -49.02 39.81
C PRO A 369 -11.43 -49.79 39.56
N LYS A 370 -10.49 -49.72 40.51
CA LYS A 370 -9.39 -50.69 40.60
C LYS A 370 -10.03 -52.07 40.64
N MET A 371 -9.97 -52.82 39.53
CA MET A 371 -10.18 -54.26 39.58
C MET A 371 -9.07 -54.83 40.48
N SER A 372 -9.41 -55.07 41.74
CA SER A 372 -8.63 -55.97 42.59
C SER A 372 -8.66 -57.35 41.92
N LEU A 373 -7.56 -57.71 41.29
CA LEU A 373 -7.20 -59.11 41.06
C LEU A 373 -7.03 -59.76 42.44
N ILE A 374 -7.97 -60.63 42.81
CA ILE A 374 -7.82 -61.64 43.86
C ILE A 374 -7.54 -62.96 43.16
#